data_AF-A0AAU3I063-F1
#
_entry.id   AF-A0AAU3I063-F1
#
_cell.length_a   1.000
_cell.length_b   1.000
_cell.length_c   1.000
_cell.angle_alpha   90.00
_cell.angle_beta   90.00
_cell.angle_gamma   90.00
#
_symmetry.space_group_name_H-M   'P 1'
#
loop_
_entity.id
_entity.type
_entity.pdbx_description
1 polymer ?
#
loop_
_entity_poly.entity_id
_entity_poly.type
_entity_poly.pdbx_seq_one_letter_code
_entity_poly.pdbx_strand_id
1 'polypeptide(L)'
;MSDQQHSKYQQFTGDDRVVHAMVSSSVIAAVPSAKALAEKYGRELRFDFLDDTAVHRMLFHRWEDNRKAGVVGCLGAVPLTVFGFGAWPFWDLVASQKPRSFQIAFIGVDALIVVGLLVGMYLWRRTSLLDPSMRNVRIRARRYREIAGAARRGGADIPALYPYYGMYASSRKFFPDAPELPMSEAEQRA
;
A
#
# COMPACT_ATOMS: atom_id res chain seq x y z
N MET A 1 -4.80 -6.77 16.95
CA MET A 1 -4.35 -7.97 16.23
C MET A 1 -5.28 -8.16 15.04
N SER A 2 -4.80 -8.68 13.91
CA SER A 2 -5.48 -8.53 12.61
C SER A 2 -6.35 -9.75 12.29
N ASP A 3 -7.67 -9.59 12.16
CA ASP A 3 -8.64 -10.66 11.81
C ASP A 3 -8.32 -11.41 10.51
N GLN A 4 -7.44 -10.89 9.67
CA GLN A 4 -6.92 -11.59 8.48
C GLN A 4 -6.12 -12.85 8.79
N GLN A 5 -5.62 -13.05 10.01
CA GLN A 5 -4.91 -14.28 10.39
C GLN A 5 -5.78 -15.54 10.28
N HIS A 6 -7.11 -15.38 10.15
CA HIS A 6 -8.08 -16.46 9.94
C HIS A 6 -8.64 -16.53 8.51
N SER A 7 -8.09 -15.76 7.57
CA SER A 7 -8.49 -15.89 6.17
C SER A 7 -8.15 -17.31 5.70
N LYS A 8 -9.17 -18.08 5.31
CA LYS A 8 -8.96 -19.42 4.76
C LYS A 8 -7.97 -19.32 3.60
N TYR A 9 -7.05 -20.27 3.53
CA TYR A 9 -6.15 -20.45 2.38
C TYR A 9 -7.00 -20.27 1.10
N GLN A 10 -6.54 -19.43 0.16
CA GLN A 10 -7.29 -18.93 -1.03
C GLN A 10 -8.22 -17.71 -0.84
N GLN A 11 -8.16 -16.97 0.26
CA GLN A 11 -8.88 -15.68 0.39
C GLN A 11 -7.94 -14.54 0.81
N PHE A 12 -8.20 -13.32 0.37
CA PHE A 12 -7.43 -12.14 0.76
C PHE A 12 -8.32 -10.90 0.86
N THR A 13 -7.92 -9.89 1.63
CA THR A 13 -8.66 -8.61 1.71
C THR A 13 -8.09 -7.58 0.75
N GLY A 14 -8.96 -7.03 -0.10
CA GLY A 14 -8.61 -5.95 -1.04
C GLY A 14 -8.46 -4.58 -0.36
N ASP A 15 -8.13 -3.56 -1.14
CA ASP A 15 -8.09 -2.17 -0.67
C ASP A 15 -9.49 -1.63 -0.32
N ASP A 16 -10.53 -2.25 -0.85
CA ASP A 16 -11.94 -2.02 -0.52
C ASP A 16 -12.34 -2.55 0.86
N ARG A 17 -11.42 -3.21 1.58
CA ARG A 17 -11.65 -3.87 2.87
C ARG A 17 -12.61 -5.07 2.80
N VAL A 18 -12.88 -5.57 1.60
CA VAL A 18 -13.72 -6.77 1.37
C VAL A 18 -12.81 -7.99 1.19
N VAL A 19 -13.27 -9.15 1.67
CA VAL A 19 -12.59 -10.44 1.47
C VAL A 19 -12.96 -11.00 0.10
N HIS A 20 -11.94 -11.27 -0.71
CA HIS A 20 -12.06 -11.81 -2.07
C HIS A 20 -11.42 -13.19 -2.15
N ALA A 21 -11.93 -14.04 -3.03
CA ALA A 21 -11.27 -15.29 -3.38
C ALA A 21 -10.02 -15.03 -4.23
N MET A 22 -8.95 -15.77 -3.98
CA MET A 22 -7.77 -15.80 -4.82
C MET A 22 -8.07 -16.53 -6.13
N VAL A 23 -7.51 -16.02 -7.21
CA VAL A 23 -7.44 -16.77 -8.47
C VAL A 23 -6.30 -17.77 -8.34
N SER A 24 -6.64 -19.04 -8.47
CA SER A 24 -5.68 -20.15 -8.48
C SER A 24 -4.58 -19.93 -9.52
N SER A 25 -3.35 -20.22 -9.16
CA SER A 25 -2.21 -20.17 -10.07
C SER A 25 -2.39 -21.06 -11.29
N SER A 26 -3.15 -22.16 -11.18
CA SER A 26 -3.50 -23.03 -12.30
C SER A 26 -4.27 -22.30 -13.40
N VAL A 27 -5.15 -21.35 -13.04
CA VAL A 27 -5.92 -20.52 -13.98
C VAL A 27 -5.00 -19.55 -14.72
N ILE A 28 -4.02 -18.99 -14.02
CA ILE A 28 -3.00 -18.12 -14.63
C ILE A 28 -2.06 -18.94 -15.53
N ALA A 29 -1.63 -20.11 -15.07
CA ALA A 29 -0.71 -21.00 -15.77
C ALA A 29 -1.31 -21.61 -17.05
N ALA A 30 -2.64 -21.75 -17.10
CA ALA A 30 -3.37 -22.21 -18.28
C ALA A 30 -3.23 -21.26 -19.48
N VAL A 31 -2.91 -19.98 -19.25
CA VAL A 31 -2.66 -19.00 -20.32
C VAL A 31 -1.16 -18.91 -20.59
N PRO A 32 -0.67 -19.37 -21.76
CA PRO A 32 0.78 -19.46 -22.03
C PRO A 32 1.51 -18.11 -21.93
N SER A 33 0.88 -17.03 -22.38
CA SER A 33 1.47 -15.68 -22.31
C SER A 33 1.60 -15.17 -20.87
N ALA A 34 0.64 -15.51 -20.00
CA ALA A 34 0.69 -15.15 -18.59
C ALA A 34 1.70 -16.01 -17.82
N LYS A 35 1.76 -17.32 -18.11
CA LYS A 35 2.77 -18.23 -17.56
C LYS A 35 4.19 -17.76 -17.90
N ALA A 36 4.46 -17.43 -19.16
CA ALA A 36 5.77 -16.94 -19.57
C ALA A 36 6.15 -15.62 -18.86
N LEU A 37 5.19 -14.72 -18.64
CA LEU A 37 5.40 -13.50 -17.86
C LEU A 37 5.66 -13.80 -16.38
N ALA A 38 4.91 -14.74 -15.79
CA ALA A 38 5.09 -15.17 -14.41
C ALA A 38 6.49 -15.74 -14.18
N GLU A 39 6.97 -16.62 -15.06
CA GLU A 39 8.31 -17.19 -14.98
C GLU A 39 9.41 -16.14 -15.22
N LYS A 40 9.20 -15.24 -16.20
CA LYS A 40 10.14 -14.14 -16.46
C LYS A 40 10.31 -13.24 -15.24
N TYR A 41 9.19 -12.73 -14.70
CA TYR A 41 9.24 -11.87 -13.52
C TYR A 41 9.66 -12.63 -12.26
N GLY A 42 9.36 -13.93 -12.19
CA GLY A 42 9.78 -14.75 -11.07
C GLY A 42 11.30 -14.90 -10.99
N ARG A 43 11.98 -15.03 -12.15
CA ARG A 43 13.44 -14.98 -12.22
C ARG A 43 13.99 -13.59 -11.86
N GLU A 44 13.37 -12.52 -12.36
CA GLU A 44 13.81 -11.14 -12.09
C GLU A 44 13.67 -10.73 -10.62
N LEU A 45 12.62 -11.22 -9.94
CA LEU A 45 12.24 -10.80 -8.59
C LEU A 45 12.45 -11.89 -7.51
N ARG A 46 13.06 -13.02 -7.89
CA ARG A 46 13.25 -14.20 -7.04
C ARG A 46 11.97 -14.56 -6.28
N PHE A 47 10.89 -14.76 -7.03
CA PHE A 47 9.55 -14.97 -6.46
C PHE A 47 8.74 -15.89 -7.35
N ASP A 48 8.09 -16.89 -6.76
CA ASP A 48 7.21 -17.77 -7.53
C ASP A 48 5.80 -17.17 -7.61
N PHE A 49 5.44 -16.66 -8.78
CA PHE A 49 4.09 -16.15 -9.05
C PHE A 49 3.07 -17.25 -9.35
N LEU A 50 3.51 -18.50 -9.50
CA LEU A 50 2.67 -19.66 -9.75
C LEU A 50 2.48 -20.53 -8.49
N ASP A 51 3.09 -20.14 -7.36
CA ASP A 51 2.78 -20.68 -6.04
C ASP A 51 1.70 -19.80 -5.36
N ASP A 52 0.51 -20.37 -5.19
CA ASP A 52 -0.60 -19.70 -4.51
C ASP A 52 -0.24 -19.27 -3.08
N THR A 53 0.62 -20.02 -2.40
CA THR A 53 1.09 -19.71 -1.05
C THR A 53 1.93 -18.45 -1.05
N ALA A 54 2.94 -18.40 -1.92
CA ALA A 54 3.81 -17.23 -2.07
C ALA A 54 2.99 -15.99 -2.43
N VAL A 55 2.07 -16.12 -3.39
CA VAL A 55 1.17 -15.03 -3.80
C VAL A 55 0.30 -14.57 -2.64
N HIS A 56 -0.32 -15.50 -1.90
CA HIS A 56 -1.17 -15.16 -0.75
C HIS A 56 -0.39 -14.33 0.27
N ARG A 57 0.81 -14.79 0.66
CA ARG A 57 1.69 -14.07 1.61
C ARG A 57 2.05 -12.67 1.12
N MET A 58 2.39 -12.56 -0.16
CA MET A 58 2.67 -11.27 -0.78
C MET A 58 1.45 -10.33 -0.70
N LEU A 59 0.24 -10.82 -1.00
CA LEU A 59 -0.99 -10.04 -0.92
C LEU A 59 -1.34 -9.64 0.53
N PHE A 60 -1.08 -10.52 1.49
CA PHE A 60 -1.21 -10.21 2.92
C PHE A 60 -0.28 -9.07 3.35
N HIS A 61 1.03 -9.17 3.09
CA HIS A 61 1.98 -8.11 3.44
C HIS A 61 1.67 -6.80 2.72
N ARG A 62 1.16 -6.89 1.48
CA ARG A 62 0.69 -5.72 0.74
C ARG A 62 -0.47 -5.04 1.45
N TRP A 63 -1.49 -5.79 1.84
CA TRP A 63 -2.63 -5.26 2.58
C TRP A 63 -2.19 -4.62 3.91
N GLU A 64 -1.26 -5.28 4.62
CA GLU A 64 -0.74 -4.77 5.88
C GLU A 64 0.02 -3.43 5.70
N ASP A 65 0.82 -3.31 4.64
CA ASP A 65 1.47 -2.05 4.24
C ASP A 65 0.44 -0.94 4.04
N ASN A 66 -0.62 -1.25 3.29
CA ASN A 66 -1.62 -0.25 2.93
C ASN A 66 -2.49 0.14 4.14
N ARG A 67 -2.82 -0.82 5.02
CA ARG A 67 -3.53 -0.54 6.28
C ARG A 67 -2.73 0.40 7.17
N LYS A 68 -1.42 0.13 7.35
CA LYS A 68 -0.52 1.01 8.13
C LYS A 68 -0.47 2.42 7.52
N ALA A 69 -0.34 2.51 6.19
CA ALA A 69 -0.36 3.79 5.49
C ALA A 69 -1.70 4.54 5.62
N GLY A 70 -2.83 3.83 5.56
CA GLY A 70 -4.17 4.39 5.70
C GLY A 70 -4.43 4.99 7.08
N VAL A 71 -3.98 4.32 8.15
CA VAL A 71 -4.09 4.85 9.52
C VAL A 71 -3.27 6.13 9.69
N VAL A 72 -2.02 6.13 9.22
CA VAL A 72 -1.15 7.32 9.29
C VAL A 72 -1.73 8.47 8.45
N GLY A 73 -2.25 8.17 7.26
CA GLY A 73 -2.92 9.15 6.41
C GLY A 73 -4.15 9.76 7.09
N CYS A 74 -4.99 8.94 7.73
CA CYS A 74 -6.17 9.41 8.45
C CYS A 74 -5.80 10.28 9.67
N LEU A 75 -4.86 9.81 10.51
CA LEU A 75 -4.39 10.55 11.68
C LEU A 75 -3.73 11.87 11.31
N GLY A 76 -3.03 11.93 10.18
CA GLY A 76 -2.42 13.14 9.67
C GLY A 76 -3.42 14.09 9.00
N ALA A 77 -4.46 13.57 8.35
CA ALA A 77 -5.46 14.39 7.66
C ALA A 77 -6.26 15.27 8.63
N VAL A 78 -6.64 14.76 9.80
CA VAL A 78 -7.43 15.50 10.81
C VAL A 78 -6.75 16.83 11.21
N PRO A 79 -5.51 16.84 11.75
CA PRO A 79 -4.86 18.09 12.11
C PRO A 79 -4.56 18.96 10.88
N LEU A 80 -4.24 18.37 9.72
CA LEU A 80 -4.02 19.15 8.50
C LEU A 80 -5.29 19.87 8.03
N THR A 81 -6.46 19.27 8.19
CA THR A 81 -7.74 19.92 7.90
C THR A 81 -8.03 21.02 8.91
N VAL A 82 -7.77 20.80 10.20
CA VAL A 82 -7.98 21.81 11.25
C VAL A 82 -7.09 23.03 11.05
N PHE A 83 -5.80 22.85 10.80
CA PHE A 83 -4.88 23.99 10.61
C PHE A 83 -4.92 24.55 9.19
N GLY A 84 -5.04 23.70 8.17
CA GLY A 84 -5.08 24.16 6.77
C GLY A 84 -6.39 24.86 6.38
N PHE A 85 -7.54 24.35 6.81
CA PHE A 85 -8.86 24.92 6.47
C PHE A 85 -9.58 25.52 7.68
N GLY A 86 -9.46 24.90 8.85
CA GLY A 86 -10.11 25.38 10.08
C GLY A 86 -9.50 26.65 10.67
N ALA A 87 -8.30 27.06 10.24
CA ALA A 87 -7.73 28.36 10.59
C ALA A 87 -8.45 29.52 9.89
N TRP A 88 -9.15 29.28 8.77
CA TRP A 88 -9.78 30.32 7.97
C TRP A 88 -10.90 31.08 8.69
N PRO A 89 -11.87 30.42 9.38
CA PRO A 89 -12.87 31.14 10.18
C PRO A 89 -12.25 32.01 11.27
N PHE A 90 -11.18 31.55 11.93
CA PHE A 90 -10.50 32.35 12.95
C PHE A 90 -9.76 33.54 12.34
N TRP A 91 -9.17 33.34 11.16
CA TRP A 91 -8.57 34.44 10.40
C TRP A 91 -9.60 35.53 10.08
N ASP A 92 -10.73 35.14 9.49
CA ASP A 92 -11.78 36.06 9.04
C ASP A 92 -12.43 36.82 10.20
N LEU A 93 -12.78 36.10 11.28
CA LEU A 93 -13.54 36.66 12.40
C LEU A 93 -12.68 37.40 13.44
N VAL A 94 -11.41 37.02 13.60
CA VAL A 94 -10.58 37.50 14.71
C VAL A 94 -9.27 38.11 14.21
N ALA A 95 -8.46 37.35 13.47
CA ALA A 95 -7.09 37.77 13.17
C ALA A 95 -7.04 38.95 12.17
N SER A 96 -7.98 39.02 11.23
CA SER A 96 -8.09 40.07 10.21
C SER A 96 -8.24 41.47 10.82
N GLN A 97 -8.83 41.57 12.01
CA GLN A 97 -9.06 42.83 12.73
C GLN A 97 -7.92 43.20 13.68
N LYS A 98 -6.90 42.34 13.84
CA LYS A 98 -5.75 42.58 14.74
C LYS A 98 -4.63 43.35 14.04
N PRO A 99 -3.69 43.94 14.81
CA PRO A 99 -2.51 44.60 14.26
C PRO A 99 -1.71 43.69 13.32
N ARG A 100 -1.02 44.30 12.36
CA ARG A 100 -0.25 43.59 11.34
C ARG A 100 0.78 42.61 11.90
N SER A 101 1.39 42.94 13.04
CA SER A 101 2.32 42.05 13.75
C SER A 101 1.65 40.74 14.21
N PHE A 102 0.41 40.80 14.71
CA PHE A 102 -0.36 39.62 15.10
C PHE A 102 -0.73 38.77 13.89
N GLN A 103 -1.18 39.40 12.80
CA GLN A 103 -1.51 38.70 11.55
C GLN A 103 -0.32 37.91 11.00
N ILE A 104 0.87 38.55 10.96
CA ILE A 104 2.11 37.91 10.53
C ILE A 104 2.46 36.73 11.45
N ALA A 105 2.38 36.93 12.77
CA ALA A 105 2.65 35.87 13.74
C ALA A 105 1.68 34.69 13.58
N PHE A 106 0.38 34.98 13.39
CA PHE A 106 -0.65 33.97 13.19
C PHE A 106 -0.38 33.11 11.95
N ILE A 107 -0.17 33.75 10.79
CA ILE A 107 0.16 33.03 9.54
C ILE A 107 1.46 32.24 9.69
N GLY A 108 2.49 32.84 10.31
CA GLY A 108 3.78 32.19 10.51
C GLY A 108 3.67 30.93 11.37
N VAL A 109 2.94 30.99 12.49
CA VAL A 109 2.73 29.84 13.38
C VAL A 109 1.90 28.76 12.69
N ASP A 110 0.82 29.14 12.00
CA ASP A 110 -0.02 28.18 11.27
C ASP A 110 0.77 27.45 10.17
N ALA A 111 1.54 28.19 9.37
CA ALA A 111 2.42 27.61 8.36
C ALA A 111 3.46 26.66 8.98
N LEU A 112 4.06 27.02 10.11
CA LEU A 112 5.00 26.15 10.83
C LEU A 112 4.33 24.86 11.32
N ILE A 113 3.10 24.93 11.82
CA ILE A 113 2.33 23.75 12.24
C ILE A 113 2.05 22.85 11.04
N VAL A 114 1.54 23.40 9.94
CA VAL A 114 1.25 22.63 8.72
C VAL A 114 2.51 21.97 8.16
N VAL A 115 3.62 22.72 8.04
CA VAL A 115 4.90 22.17 7.57
C VAL A 115 5.43 21.10 8.53
N GLY A 116 5.35 21.34 9.85
CA GLY A 116 5.74 20.38 10.87
C GLY A 116 4.96 19.07 10.79
N LEU A 117 3.64 19.15 10.58
CA LEU A 117 2.79 17.98 10.37
C LEU A 117 3.17 17.20 9.10
N LEU A 118 3.38 17.90 7.97
CA LEU A 118 3.79 17.27 6.72
C LEU A 118 5.15 16.56 6.85
N VAL A 119 6.13 17.22 7.48
CA VAL A 119 7.45 16.64 7.74
C VAL A 119 7.35 15.45 8.71
N GLY A 120 6.57 15.58 9.78
CA GLY A 120 6.34 14.49 10.74
C GLY A 120 5.71 13.27 10.10
N MET A 121 4.66 13.46 9.29
CA MET A 121 4.03 12.39 8.52
C MET A 121 5.02 11.73 7.55
N TYR A 122 5.83 12.54 6.85
CA TYR A 122 6.85 12.01 5.95
C TYR A 122 7.88 11.18 6.71
N LEU A 123 8.44 11.69 7.81
CA LEU A 123 9.46 10.99 8.61
C LEU A 123 8.92 9.69 9.21
N TRP A 124 7.67 9.69 9.67
CA TRP A 124 7.02 8.48 10.17
C TRP A 124 6.87 7.43 9.05
N ARG A 125 6.44 7.85 7.86
CA ARG A 125 6.27 6.93 6.73
C ARG A 125 7.60 6.52 6.07
N ARG A 126 8.65 7.33 6.22
CA ARG A 126 9.94 7.19 5.54
C ARG A 126 10.56 5.81 5.74
N THR A 127 10.47 5.24 6.95
CA THR A 127 11.04 3.93 7.26
C THR A 127 10.42 2.83 6.39
N SER A 128 9.08 2.72 6.35
CA SER A 128 8.37 1.78 5.46
C SER A 128 8.55 2.10 3.96
N LEU A 129 8.71 3.37 3.60
CA LEU A 129 8.94 3.75 2.20
C LEU A 129 10.33 3.32 1.70
N LEU A 130 11.33 3.41 2.58
CA LEU A 130 12.72 3.09 2.27
C LEU A 130 13.08 1.63 2.53
N ASP A 131 12.30 0.91 3.33
CA ASP A 131 12.49 -0.50 3.63
C ASP A 131 12.56 -1.33 2.32
N PRO A 132 13.74 -1.91 2.00
CA PRO A 132 13.94 -2.73 0.82
C PRO A 132 12.97 -3.91 0.73
N SER A 133 12.60 -4.50 1.86
CA SER A 133 11.73 -5.69 1.96
C SER A 133 10.30 -5.33 1.52
N MET A 134 9.76 -4.23 2.04
CA MET A 134 8.45 -3.72 1.62
C MET A 134 8.46 -3.25 0.17
N ARG A 135 9.57 -2.69 -0.32
CA ARG A 135 9.69 -2.32 -1.73
C ARG A 135 9.69 -3.54 -2.65
N ASN A 136 10.29 -4.66 -2.22
CA ASN A 136 10.21 -5.95 -2.90
C ASN A 136 8.76 -6.47 -2.97
N VAL A 137 7.99 -6.37 -1.88
CA VAL A 137 6.55 -6.69 -1.90
C VAL A 137 5.81 -5.83 -2.91
N ARG A 138 6.04 -4.51 -2.91
CA ARG A 138 5.36 -3.57 -3.82
C ARG A 138 5.67 -3.86 -5.29
N ILE A 139 6.92 -4.17 -5.66
CA ILE A 139 7.27 -4.53 -7.05
C ILE A 139 6.70 -5.90 -7.45
N ARG A 140 6.75 -6.90 -6.57
CA ARG A 140 6.15 -8.22 -6.83
C ARG A 140 4.64 -8.09 -7.04
N ALA A 141 3.95 -7.36 -6.17
CA ALA A 141 2.51 -7.15 -6.27
C ALA A 141 2.10 -6.34 -7.51
N ARG A 142 2.96 -5.41 -7.98
CA ARG A 142 2.77 -4.74 -9.27
C ARG A 142 2.89 -5.73 -10.44
N ARG A 143 3.94 -6.54 -10.48
CA ARG A 143 4.12 -7.54 -11.54
C ARG A 143 3.02 -8.60 -11.54
N TYR A 144 2.54 -9.00 -10.36
CA TYR A 144 1.40 -9.91 -10.26
C TYR A 144 0.13 -9.32 -10.90
N ARG A 145 -0.14 -8.02 -10.71
CA ARG A 145 -1.26 -7.35 -11.42
C ARG A 145 -1.06 -7.36 -12.94
N GLU A 146 0.16 -7.18 -13.43
CA GLU A 146 0.47 -7.27 -14.86
C GLU A 146 0.27 -8.69 -15.41
N ILE A 147 0.67 -9.72 -14.66
CA ILE A 147 0.45 -11.14 -14.97
C ILE A 147 -1.05 -11.46 -15.00
N ALA A 148 -1.81 -11.10 -13.96
CA ALA A 148 -3.25 -11.32 -13.91
C ALA A 148 -3.98 -10.59 -15.05
N GLY A 149 -3.55 -9.37 -15.39
CA GLY A 149 -4.05 -8.64 -16.54
C GLY A 149 -3.74 -9.33 -17.88
N ALA A 150 -2.58 -9.98 -18.01
CA ALA A 150 -2.23 -10.77 -19.19
C ALA A 150 -3.06 -12.06 -19.29
N ALA A 151 -3.22 -12.78 -18.18
CA ALA A 151 -4.07 -13.98 -18.12
C ALA A 151 -5.51 -13.66 -18.51
N ARG A 152 -6.08 -12.56 -17.98
CA ARG A 152 -7.42 -12.10 -18.34
C ARG A 152 -7.54 -11.75 -19.83
N ARG A 153 -6.57 -11.02 -20.40
CA ARG A 153 -6.55 -10.73 -21.84
C ARG A 153 -6.42 -12.00 -22.69
N GLY A 154 -5.81 -13.05 -22.16
CA GLY A 154 -5.72 -14.37 -22.77
C GLY A 154 -6.94 -15.27 -22.55
N GLY A 155 -8.03 -14.76 -21.95
CA GLY A 155 -9.29 -15.49 -21.79
C GLY A 155 -9.45 -16.26 -20.48
N ALA A 156 -8.53 -16.10 -19.51
CA ALA A 156 -8.73 -16.68 -18.18
C ALA A 156 -9.90 -16.00 -17.44
N ASP A 157 -10.65 -16.79 -16.68
CA ASP A 157 -11.71 -16.31 -15.80
C ASP A 157 -11.12 -15.59 -14.58
N ILE A 158 -10.87 -14.29 -14.77
CA ILE A 158 -10.25 -13.40 -13.78
C ILE A 158 -11.09 -12.12 -13.69
N PRO A 159 -11.55 -11.72 -12.48
CA PRO A 159 -12.33 -10.50 -12.31
C PRO A 159 -11.63 -9.24 -12.83
N ALA A 160 -12.41 -8.28 -13.31
CA ALA A 160 -11.90 -7.04 -13.91
C ALA A 160 -11.03 -6.20 -12.95
N LEU A 161 -11.35 -6.24 -11.66
CA LEU A 161 -10.65 -5.46 -10.64
C LEU A 161 -9.55 -6.26 -9.93
N TYR A 162 -9.43 -7.58 -10.17
CA TYR A 162 -8.41 -8.42 -9.53
C TYR A 162 -6.99 -7.87 -9.78
N PRO A 163 -6.12 -7.80 -8.76
CA PRO A 163 -6.28 -8.31 -7.39
C PRO A 163 -6.93 -7.34 -6.39
N TYR A 164 -7.83 -6.44 -6.80
CA TYR A 164 -8.57 -5.52 -5.91
C TYR A 164 -7.69 -4.56 -5.09
N TYR A 165 -6.57 -4.14 -5.68
CA TYR A 165 -5.65 -3.19 -5.07
C TYR A 165 -5.28 -2.05 -6.04
N GLY A 166 -4.98 -0.87 -5.50
CA GLY A 166 -4.53 0.32 -6.24
C GLY A 166 -3.14 0.19 -6.86
N MET A 167 -2.71 1.21 -7.60
CA MET A 167 -1.37 1.26 -8.20
C MET A 167 -0.33 1.79 -7.19
N TYR A 168 0.82 1.12 -7.06
CA TYR A 168 1.95 1.66 -6.28
C TYR A 168 2.81 2.57 -7.15
N ALA A 169 3.00 3.82 -6.72
CA ALA A 169 3.91 4.76 -7.40
C ALA A 169 5.40 4.44 -7.11
N SER A 170 5.71 3.81 -5.96
CA SER A 170 7.08 3.60 -5.44
C SER A 170 7.72 2.25 -5.81
N SER A 171 7.06 1.43 -6.65
CA SER A 171 7.47 0.06 -6.99
C SER A 171 8.32 0.01 -8.27
N ARG A 172 9.56 0.49 -8.23
CA ARG A 172 10.44 0.54 -9.42
C ARG A 172 11.74 -0.26 -9.34
N LYS A 173 12.23 -0.60 -8.15
CA LYS A 173 13.52 -1.28 -7.97
C LYS A 173 13.37 -2.48 -7.03
N PHE A 174 13.97 -3.60 -7.44
CA PHE A 174 14.11 -4.82 -6.64
C PHE A 174 15.45 -4.81 -5.91
N PHE A 175 15.47 -5.35 -4.69
CA PHE A 175 16.63 -5.41 -3.81
C PHE A 175 16.92 -6.87 -3.47
N PRO A 176 17.89 -7.53 -4.14
CA PRO A 176 18.12 -8.96 -3.99
C PRO A 176 18.64 -9.37 -2.61
N ASP A 177 19.33 -8.45 -1.92
CA ASP A 177 19.95 -8.69 -0.60
C ASP A 177 19.03 -8.27 0.57
N ALA A 178 17.80 -7.84 0.27
CA ALA A 178 16.85 -7.50 1.30
C ALA A 178 16.40 -8.77 2.05
N PRO A 179 16.19 -8.71 3.37
CA PRO A 179 15.63 -9.83 4.11
C PRO A 179 14.22 -10.13 3.61
N GLU A 180 13.84 -11.40 3.63
CA GLU A 180 12.45 -11.78 3.43
C GLU A 180 11.63 -11.37 4.64
N LEU A 181 10.37 -10.98 4.41
CA LEU A 181 9.49 -10.59 5.51
C LEU A 181 9.20 -11.83 6.37
N PRO A 182 9.19 -11.66 7.70
CA PRO A 182 8.93 -12.77 8.62
C PRO A 182 7.53 -13.34 8.38
N MET A 183 7.43 -14.67 8.48
CA MET A 183 6.14 -15.37 8.46
C MET A 183 5.28 -14.90 9.63
N SER A 184 3.96 -14.84 9.43
CA SER A 184 3.03 -14.55 10.50
C SER A 184 3.13 -15.61 11.61
N GLU A 185 2.91 -15.23 12.88
CA GLU A 185 2.98 -16.17 14.02
C GLU A 185 2.02 -17.38 13.88
N ALA A 186 0.96 -17.25 13.07
CA ALA A 186 0.02 -18.31 12.77
C ALA A 186 0.61 -19.38 11.81
N GLU A 187 1.43 -18.96 10.84
CA GLU A 187 2.14 -19.87 9.93
C GLU A 187 3.37 -20.52 10.58
N GLN A 188 3.92 -19.93 11.63
CA GLN A 188 5.02 -20.54 12.40
C GLN A 188 4.53 -21.67 13.33
N ARG A 189 3.21 -21.78 13.55
CA ARG A 189 2.57 -22.74 14.46
C ARG A 189 1.73 -23.80 13.74
N ALA A 190 1.66 -23.76 12.41
CA ALA A 190 0.97 -24.72 11.55
C ALA A 190 1.98 -25.71 10.94
#